data_AF-A0A6P8KVV3-F1
#
_entry.id   AF-A0A6P8KVV3-F1
#
_cell.length_a   1.000
_cell.length_b   1.000
_cell.length_c   1.000
_cell.angle_alpha   90.00
_cell.angle_beta   90.00
_cell.angle_gamma   90.00
#
_symmetry.space_group_name_H-M   'P 1'
#
loop_
_entity.id
_entity.type
_entity.pdbx_description
1 polymer ?
#
loop_
_entity_poly.entity_id
_entity_poly.type
_entity_poly.pdbx_seq_one_letter_code
_entity_poly.pdbx_strand_id
1 'polypeptide(L)'
;MILCSLKLSWAIMAEETIILILLVLVMLVGSYLAGSIPMLMKLSEEKLKCVTVLGAGLLVGTALVVIIPEGIRSLYVGFGQSQKRTSVPEQPDYSQTIGLSLVLGFVFMMLVDISQRKTNFGSNKKNNATLTLGLVVHAAADGVALGAAATTSHQDVEIIVFLAIMLHKAPAAFGLVTFLLHEKVDRHQIRRHLVLFSLSAPLMTILTYFGIGQEQKDTLNSVNATGIAMLFSAGTFLYVATVHVLPELTQGGLTKSDQHDYCLLEESRGVATNDLNGSNSIQALKYSELVILICGALLPLIITFGHNHQ
;
A
#
# COMPACT_ATOMS: atom_id res chain seq x y z
N MET A 1 -7.92 -47.42 -4.03
CA MET A 1 -7.75 -46.26 -4.94
C MET A 1 -8.32 -44.98 -4.35
N ILE A 2 -9.62 -44.92 -4.02
CA ILE A 2 -10.29 -43.72 -3.45
C ILE A 2 -9.63 -43.22 -2.14
N LEU A 3 -9.32 -44.12 -1.20
CA LEU A 3 -8.63 -43.75 0.05
C LEU A 3 -7.22 -43.16 -0.18
N CYS A 4 -6.53 -43.60 -1.23
CA CYS A 4 -5.19 -43.12 -1.57
C CYS A 4 -5.27 -41.74 -2.23
N SER A 5 -6.24 -41.51 -3.12
CA SER A 5 -6.51 -40.21 -3.71
C SER A 5 -6.99 -39.18 -2.68
N LEU A 6 -7.84 -39.57 -1.72
CA LEU A 6 -8.20 -38.69 -0.61
C LEU A 6 -6.96 -38.36 0.23
N LYS A 7 -6.20 -39.37 0.68
CA LYS A 7 -5.04 -39.15 1.55
C LYS A 7 -3.96 -38.28 0.88
N LEU A 8 -3.78 -38.41 -0.43
CA LEU A 8 -2.89 -37.56 -1.22
C LEU A 8 -3.43 -36.14 -1.35
N SER A 9 -4.73 -35.96 -1.60
CA SER A 9 -5.38 -34.64 -1.65
C SER A 9 -5.33 -33.93 -0.30
N TRP A 10 -5.53 -34.65 0.81
CA TRP A 10 -5.38 -34.13 2.17
C TRP A 10 -3.93 -33.72 2.48
N ALA A 11 -2.94 -34.50 2.03
CA ALA A 11 -1.53 -34.18 2.22
C ALA A 11 -1.12 -32.91 1.45
N ILE A 12 -1.55 -32.78 0.19
CA ILE A 12 -1.25 -31.61 -0.66
C ILE A 12 -1.91 -30.34 -0.07
N MET A 13 -3.19 -30.44 0.33
CA MET A 13 -3.88 -29.32 0.99
C MET A 13 -3.23 -28.93 2.32
N ALA A 14 -2.67 -29.90 3.06
CA ALA A 14 -1.92 -29.62 4.28
C ALA A 14 -0.60 -28.90 3.99
N GLU A 15 0.13 -29.28 2.95
CA GLU A 15 1.39 -28.62 2.56
C GLU A 15 1.17 -27.17 2.10
N GLU A 16 0.17 -26.91 1.25
CA GLU A 16 -0.19 -25.56 0.79
C GLU A 16 -0.60 -24.66 1.97
N THR A 17 -1.43 -25.18 2.88
CA THR A 17 -1.84 -24.41 4.07
C THR A 17 -0.69 -24.15 5.03
N ILE A 18 0.27 -25.06 5.18
CA ILE A 18 1.48 -24.85 6.00
C ILE A 18 2.33 -23.72 5.41
N ILE A 19 2.56 -23.72 4.09
CA ILE A 19 3.31 -22.66 3.41
C ILE A 19 2.60 -21.32 3.60
N LEU A 20 1.29 -21.25 3.35
CA LEU A 20 0.51 -20.04 3.56
C LEU A 20 0.61 -19.51 5.00
N ILE A 21 0.49 -20.38 6.00
CA ILE A 21 0.62 -20.00 7.41
C ILE A 21 2.02 -19.45 7.70
N LEU A 22 3.06 -20.06 7.13
CA LEU A 22 4.44 -19.57 7.27
C LEU A 22 4.59 -18.19 6.63
N LEU A 23 4.10 -18.00 5.40
CA LEU A 23 4.14 -16.71 4.70
C LEU A 23 3.40 -15.63 5.49
N VAL A 24 2.22 -15.94 6.01
CA VAL A 24 1.43 -15.02 6.85
C VAL A 24 2.19 -14.65 8.13
N LEU A 25 2.85 -15.61 8.78
CA LEU A 25 3.66 -15.36 9.98
C LEU A 25 4.87 -14.47 9.66
N VAL A 26 5.60 -14.78 8.60
CA VAL A 26 6.75 -13.96 8.14
C VAL A 26 6.27 -12.56 7.78
N MET A 27 5.11 -12.42 7.14
CA MET A 27 4.53 -11.12 6.81
C MET A 27 4.21 -10.29 8.04
N LEU A 28 3.57 -10.90 9.03
CA LEU A 28 3.19 -10.26 10.28
C LEU A 28 4.45 -9.78 11.02
N VAL A 29 5.41 -10.69 11.25
CA VAL A 29 6.63 -10.39 11.99
C VAL A 29 7.51 -9.41 11.23
N GLY A 30 7.73 -9.61 9.94
CA GLY A 30 8.58 -8.77 9.10
C GLY A 30 8.07 -7.32 9.04
N SER A 31 6.76 -7.14 8.82
CA SER A 31 6.16 -5.79 8.79
C SER A 31 6.20 -5.10 10.16
N TYR A 32 5.93 -5.84 11.24
CA TYR A 32 6.01 -5.30 12.60
C TYR A 32 7.45 -4.91 12.98
N LEU A 33 8.44 -5.75 12.66
CA LEU A 33 9.85 -5.47 12.92
C LEU A 33 10.33 -4.26 12.12
N ALA A 34 10.02 -4.19 10.81
CA ALA A 34 10.38 -3.06 9.96
C ALA A 34 9.81 -1.73 10.50
N GLY A 35 8.52 -1.71 10.88
CA GLY A 35 7.90 -0.53 11.48
C GLY A 35 8.39 -0.22 12.90
N SER A 36 8.98 -1.19 13.61
CA SER A 36 9.55 -0.94 14.93
C SER A 36 10.93 -0.24 14.85
N ILE A 37 11.63 -0.30 13.72
CA ILE A 37 12.96 0.29 13.53
C ILE A 37 12.98 1.80 13.86
N PRO A 38 12.11 2.66 13.28
CA PRO A 38 12.09 4.09 13.61
C PRO A 38 11.80 4.37 15.08
N MET A 39 11.09 3.47 15.78
CA MET A 39 10.78 3.66 17.19
C MET A 39 12.01 3.51 18.09
N LEU A 40 12.96 2.68 17.67
CA LEU A 40 14.20 2.39 18.41
C LEU A 40 15.25 3.48 18.20
N MET A 41 15.17 4.24 17.11
CA MET A 41 16.09 5.32 16.81
C MET A 41 15.75 6.58 17.63
N LYS A 42 16.68 7.03 18.48
CA LYS A 42 16.59 8.35 19.14
C LYS A 42 17.02 9.44 18.15
N LEU A 43 16.07 9.96 17.38
CA LEU A 43 16.31 11.01 16.40
C LEU A 43 16.00 12.40 16.98
N SER A 44 16.81 13.40 16.64
CA SER A 44 16.46 14.81 16.83
C SER A 44 15.34 15.22 15.87
N GLU A 45 14.67 16.35 16.11
CA GLU A 45 13.58 16.82 15.24
C GLU A 45 14.02 17.00 13.78
N GLU A 46 15.23 17.51 13.54
CA GLU A 46 15.80 17.65 12.20
C GLU A 46 16.00 16.30 11.50
N LYS A 47 16.54 15.30 12.23
CA LYS A 47 16.73 13.95 11.69
C LYS A 47 15.40 13.26 11.44
N LEU A 48 14.41 13.50 12.30
CA LEU A 48 13.07 12.96 12.13
C LEU A 48 12.40 13.53 10.88
N LYS A 49 12.54 14.84 10.63
CA LYS A 49 12.07 15.46 9.38
C LYS A 49 12.72 14.83 8.15
N CYS A 50 14.05 14.68 8.13
CA CYS A 50 14.76 14.01 7.04
C CYS A 50 14.27 12.58 6.82
N VAL A 51 14.06 11.82 7.90
CA VAL A 51 13.59 10.44 7.84
C VAL A 51 12.15 10.35 7.35
N THR A 52 11.26 11.28 7.71
CA THR A 52 9.89 11.34 7.19
C THR A 52 9.86 11.71 5.72
N VAL A 53 10.70 12.67 5.28
CA VAL A 53 10.84 13.02 3.85
C VAL A 53 11.38 11.85 3.03
N LEU A 54 12.37 11.14 3.57
CA LEU A 54 12.86 9.89 2.98
C LEU A 54 11.72 8.85 2.90
N GLY A 55 10.97 8.68 4.00
CA GLY A 55 9.81 7.79 4.08
C GLY A 55 8.76 8.08 3.01
N ALA A 56 8.42 9.35 2.79
CA ALA A 56 7.48 9.75 1.74
C ALA A 56 7.97 9.40 0.35
N GLY A 57 9.25 9.67 0.07
CA GLY A 57 9.91 9.24 -1.16
C GLY A 57 9.81 7.73 -1.33
N LEU A 58 10.13 6.97 -0.28
CA LEU A 58 10.03 5.51 -0.28
C LEU A 58 8.62 5.02 -0.61
N LEU A 59 7.56 5.60 -0.04
CA LEU A 59 6.19 5.19 -0.35
C LEU A 59 5.86 5.39 -1.83
N VAL A 60 6.15 6.58 -2.39
CA VAL A 60 5.88 6.89 -3.80
C VAL A 60 6.72 6.00 -4.72
N GLY A 61 8.02 5.89 -4.46
CA GLY A 61 8.93 5.06 -5.26
C GLY A 61 8.52 3.59 -5.25
N THR A 62 8.12 3.08 -4.08
CA THR A 62 7.75 1.68 -3.92
C THR A 62 6.46 1.35 -4.69
N ALA A 63 5.45 2.23 -4.66
CA ALA A 63 4.25 2.09 -5.49
C ALA A 63 4.60 1.91 -6.98
N LEU A 64 5.43 2.82 -7.51
CA LEU A 64 5.74 2.90 -8.93
C LEU A 64 6.74 1.84 -9.40
N VAL A 65 7.70 1.47 -8.56
CA VAL A 65 8.85 0.64 -8.95
C VAL A 65 8.69 -0.83 -8.55
N VAL A 66 7.90 -1.12 -7.51
CA VAL A 66 7.72 -2.48 -7.00
C VAL A 66 6.31 -2.97 -7.28
N ILE A 67 5.28 -2.27 -6.78
CA ILE A 67 3.91 -2.81 -6.77
C ILE A 67 3.28 -2.82 -8.17
N ILE A 68 3.35 -1.70 -8.90
CA ILE A 68 2.77 -1.62 -10.25
C ILE A 68 3.44 -2.61 -11.21
N PRO A 69 4.78 -2.65 -11.33
CA PRO A 69 5.42 -3.60 -12.26
C PRO A 69 5.11 -5.06 -11.93
N GLU A 70 5.09 -5.43 -10.64
CA GLU A 70 4.79 -6.81 -10.26
C GLU A 70 3.30 -7.16 -10.46
N GLY A 71 2.40 -6.22 -10.19
CA GLY A 71 0.98 -6.34 -10.50
C GLY A 71 0.74 -6.61 -11.99
N ILE A 72 1.44 -5.86 -12.85
CA ILE A 72 1.43 -6.07 -14.31
C ILE A 72 1.99 -7.46 -14.64
N ARG A 73 3.17 -7.82 -14.12
CA ARG A 73 3.79 -9.13 -14.40
C ARG A 73 2.86 -10.28 -14.03
N SER A 74 2.23 -10.23 -12.85
CA SER A 74 1.27 -11.25 -12.42
C SER A 74 0.00 -11.29 -13.27
N LEU A 75 -0.42 -10.15 -13.82
CA LEU A 75 -1.50 -10.10 -14.81
C LEU A 75 -1.12 -10.83 -16.09
N TYR A 76 0.11 -10.68 -16.59
CA TYR A 76 0.57 -11.38 -17.80
C TYR A 76 0.88 -12.86 -17.58
N VAL A 77 1.41 -13.25 -16.40
CA VAL A 77 1.67 -14.66 -16.06
C VAL A 77 0.37 -15.46 -16.00
N GLY A 78 -0.72 -14.89 -15.44
CA GLY A 78 -2.04 -15.52 -15.46
C GLY A 78 -2.56 -15.79 -16.88
N PHE A 79 -2.20 -14.94 -17.85
CA PHE A 79 -2.62 -15.09 -19.24
C PHE A 79 -1.86 -16.18 -20.02
N GLY A 80 -0.54 -16.27 -19.82
CA GLY A 80 0.30 -17.28 -20.50
C GLY A 80 -0.17 -18.72 -20.23
N GLN A 81 -0.91 -18.95 -19.15
CA GLN A 81 -1.52 -20.23 -18.83
C GLN A 81 -2.86 -20.48 -19.52
N SER A 82 -3.70 -19.44 -19.71
CA SER A 82 -4.96 -19.55 -20.46
C SER A 82 -4.73 -19.77 -21.97
N GLN A 83 -3.67 -19.18 -22.53
CA GLN A 83 -3.36 -19.27 -23.97
C GLN A 83 -2.84 -20.65 -24.42
N LYS A 84 -2.40 -21.51 -23.48
CA LYS A 84 -1.96 -22.89 -23.80
C LYS A 84 -3.11 -23.77 -24.32
N ARG A 85 -4.38 -23.29 -24.27
CA ARG A 85 -5.57 -24.03 -24.71
C ARG A 85 -6.17 -23.55 -26.05
N THR A 86 -5.71 -22.45 -26.64
CA THR A 86 -6.27 -21.92 -27.90
C THR A 86 -5.18 -21.46 -28.86
N SER A 87 -5.09 -22.10 -30.01
CA SER A 87 -4.04 -21.96 -31.03
C SER A 87 -4.16 -20.70 -31.90
N VAL A 88 -4.37 -19.52 -31.30
CA VAL A 88 -4.34 -18.23 -32.01
C VAL A 88 -3.62 -17.19 -31.14
N PRO A 89 -2.51 -16.58 -31.60
CA PRO A 89 -1.82 -15.53 -30.88
C PRO A 89 -2.51 -14.18 -31.13
N GLU A 90 -3.71 -13.97 -30.57
CA GLU A 90 -4.17 -12.61 -30.30
C GLU A 90 -3.52 -12.17 -28.98
N GLN A 91 -2.80 -11.05 -29.00
CA GLN A 91 -2.33 -10.41 -27.77
C GLN A 91 -3.48 -9.56 -27.22
N PRO A 92 -4.16 -9.97 -26.14
CA PRO A 92 -5.11 -9.09 -25.48
C PRO A 92 -4.37 -7.87 -24.93
N ASP A 93 -4.87 -6.69 -25.26
CA ASP A 93 -4.35 -5.44 -24.74
C ASP A 93 -4.84 -5.23 -23.31
N TYR A 94 -4.02 -5.63 -22.33
CA TYR A 94 -4.30 -5.45 -20.90
C TYR A 94 -4.16 -4.02 -20.41
N SER A 95 -3.76 -3.08 -21.27
CA SER A 95 -3.55 -1.67 -20.88
C SER A 95 -4.78 -1.07 -20.20
N GLN A 96 -5.98 -1.41 -20.69
CA GLN A 96 -7.24 -0.95 -20.10
C GLN A 96 -7.48 -1.55 -18.71
N THR A 97 -7.25 -2.86 -18.53
CA THR A 97 -7.42 -3.53 -17.23
C THR A 97 -6.44 -2.99 -16.19
N ILE A 98 -5.20 -2.73 -16.60
CA ILE A 98 -4.16 -2.17 -15.72
C ILE A 98 -4.59 -0.77 -15.25
N GLY A 99 -4.91 0.12 -16.17
CA GLY A 99 -5.36 1.47 -15.85
C GLY A 99 -6.63 1.49 -15.01
N LEU A 100 -7.62 0.67 -15.37
CA LEU A 100 -8.89 0.57 -14.65
C LEU A 100 -8.69 0.08 -13.21
N SER A 101 -7.87 -0.96 -13.00
CA SER A 101 -7.62 -1.48 -11.66
C SER A 101 -6.93 -0.45 -10.76
N LEU A 102 -5.90 0.25 -11.29
CA LEU A 102 -5.20 1.32 -10.57
C LEU A 102 -6.14 2.47 -10.19
N VAL A 103 -6.95 2.96 -11.14
CA VAL A 103 -7.90 4.04 -10.89
C VAL A 103 -8.98 3.62 -9.91
N LEU A 104 -9.51 2.39 -10.01
CA LEU A 104 -10.48 1.87 -9.07
C LEU A 104 -9.91 1.79 -7.65
N GLY A 105 -8.67 1.34 -7.48
CA GLY A 105 -7.99 1.33 -6.19
C GLY A 105 -7.83 2.74 -5.60
N PHE A 106 -7.39 3.69 -6.44
CA PHE A 106 -7.21 5.08 -6.05
C PHE A 106 -8.54 5.72 -5.62
N VAL A 107 -9.59 5.58 -6.44
CA VAL A 107 -10.94 6.11 -6.17
C VAL A 107 -11.55 5.43 -4.94
N PHE A 108 -11.37 4.12 -4.78
CA PHE A 108 -11.85 3.41 -3.60
C PHE A 108 -11.23 3.99 -2.32
N MET A 109 -9.92 4.18 -2.28
CA MET A 109 -9.25 4.77 -1.12
C MET A 109 -9.70 6.22 -0.88
N MET A 110 -9.94 6.99 -1.95
CA MET A 110 -10.54 8.33 -1.86
C MET A 110 -11.93 8.31 -1.22
N LEU A 111 -12.80 7.38 -1.63
CA LEU A 111 -14.14 7.24 -1.05
C LEU A 111 -14.08 6.82 0.43
N VAL A 112 -13.14 5.94 0.78
CA VAL A 112 -12.87 5.57 2.17
C VAL A 112 -12.48 6.81 2.96
N ASP A 113 -11.53 7.62 2.48
CA ASP A 113 -11.09 8.84 3.15
C ASP A 113 -12.25 9.85 3.33
N ILE A 114 -12.99 10.16 2.26
CA ILE A 114 -14.13 11.10 2.29
C ILE A 114 -15.19 10.65 3.31
N SER A 115 -15.54 9.36 3.32
CA SER A 115 -16.53 8.80 4.23
C SER A 115 -16.11 8.96 5.70
N GLN A 116 -14.82 8.84 5.97
CA GLN A 116 -14.25 8.96 7.32
C GLN A 116 -14.17 10.42 7.77
N ARG A 117 -13.85 11.35 6.86
CA ARG A 117 -13.91 12.79 7.16
C ARG A 117 -15.34 13.25 7.50
N LYS A 118 -16.34 12.72 6.80
CA LYS A 118 -17.76 13.05 7.03
C LYS A 118 -18.29 12.52 8.36
N THR A 119 -17.92 11.30 8.75
CA THR A 119 -18.36 10.71 10.03
C THR A 119 -17.68 11.37 11.24
N ASN A 120 -16.45 11.86 11.08
CA ASN A 120 -15.69 12.51 12.15
C ASN A 120 -15.93 14.04 12.26
N PHE A 121 -17.02 14.57 11.70
CA PHE A 121 -17.29 16.02 11.67
C PHE A 121 -17.39 16.69 13.06
N GLY A 122 -17.47 15.92 14.16
CA GLY A 122 -17.57 16.43 15.54
C GLY A 122 -16.41 16.09 16.51
N SER A 123 -15.32 15.44 16.07
CA SER A 123 -14.20 15.04 16.94
C SER A 123 -12.88 15.70 16.51
N ASN A 124 -12.13 16.30 17.45
CA ASN A 124 -10.90 17.06 17.20
C ASN A 124 -9.64 16.19 16.97
N LYS A 125 -9.79 14.86 16.82
CA LYS A 125 -8.68 13.90 16.66
C LYS A 125 -8.51 13.47 15.18
N LYS A 126 -8.38 14.44 14.27
CA LYS A 126 -8.85 14.34 12.87
C LYS A 126 -7.88 13.79 11.80
N ASN A 127 -6.55 13.86 11.97
CA ASN A 127 -5.63 13.60 10.84
C ASN A 127 -4.93 12.24 10.91
N ASN A 128 -4.48 11.83 12.10
CA ASN A 128 -3.65 10.62 12.26
C ASN A 128 -4.44 9.31 12.11
N ALA A 129 -5.74 9.35 12.41
CA ALA A 129 -6.65 8.22 12.25
C ALA A 129 -6.89 7.90 10.76
N THR A 130 -7.02 8.93 9.94
CA THR A 130 -7.29 8.82 8.50
C THR A 130 -6.13 8.17 7.76
N LEU A 131 -4.90 8.60 8.02
CA LEU A 131 -3.71 7.99 7.43
C LEU A 131 -3.59 6.51 7.83
N THR A 132 -3.73 6.20 9.11
CA THR A 132 -3.58 4.80 9.54
C THR A 132 -4.69 3.93 8.97
N LEU A 133 -5.93 4.41 8.94
CA LEU A 133 -7.03 3.66 8.36
C LEU A 133 -6.80 3.41 6.86
N GLY A 134 -6.36 4.43 6.12
CA GLY A 134 -5.99 4.28 4.71
C GLY A 134 -4.90 3.22 4.52
N LEU A 135 -3.85 3.22 5.36
CA LEU A 135 -2.80 2.21 5.30
C LEU A 135 -3.26 0.81 5.74
N VAL A 136 -4.20 0.70 6.67
CA VAL A 136 -4.81 -0.57 7.08
C VAL A 136 -5.64 -1.15 5.94
N VAL A 137 -6.43 -0.32 5.25
CA VAL A 137 -7.25 -0.73 4.11
C VAL A 137 -6.36 -1.11 2.91
N HIS A 138 -5.29 -0.37 2.66
CA HIS A 138 -4.29 -0.75 1.66
C HIS A 138 -3.64 -2.11 1.99
N ALA A 139 -3.18 -2.30 3.23
CA ALA A 139 -2.63 -3.59 3.67
C ALA A 139 -3.67 -4.73 3.57
N ALA A 140 -4.96 -4.44 3.75
CA ALA A 140 -6.02 -5.42 3.53
C ALA A 140 -6.09 -5.84 2.05
N ALA A 141 -5.96 -4.88 1.12
CA ALA A 141 -5.93 -5.16 -0.32
C ALA A 141 -4.72 -6.03 -0.72
N ASP A 142 -3.54 -5.82 -0.12
CA ASP A 142 -2.38 -6.72 -0.28
C ASP A 142 -2.70 -8.15 0.21
N GLY A 143 -3.40 -8.24 1.34
CA GLY A 143 -3.83 -9.51 1.91
C GLY A 143 -4.72 -10.30 0.96
N VAL A 144 -5.69 -9.61 0.32
CA VAL A 144 -6.56 -10.19 -0.72
C VAL A 144 -5.74 -10.66 -1.92
N ALA A 145 -4.74 -9.88 -2.36
CA ALA A 145 -3.90 -10.26 -3.48
C ALA A 145 -3.07 -11.53 -3.21
N LEU A 146 -2.43 -11.63 -2.04
CA LEU A 146 -1.72 -12.85 -1.65
C LEU A 146 -2.67 -14.03 -1.44
N GLY A 147 -3.83 -13.81 -0.83
CA GLY A 147 -4.83 -14.86 -0.64
C GLY A 147 -5.34 -15.41 -1.97
N ALA A 148 -5.56 -14.54 -2.97
CA ALA A 148 -5.91 -14.96 -4.32
C ALA A 148 -4.76 -15.77 -4.97
N ALA A 149 -3.50 -15.34 -4.81
CA ALA A 149 -2.34 -16.08 -5.31
C ALA A 149 -2.24 -17.49 -4.69
N ALA A 150 -2.46 -17.61 -3.39
CA ALA A 150 -2.42 -18.88 -2.66
C ALA A 150 -3.55 -19.84 -3.05
N THR A 151 -4.65 -19.36 -3.65
CA THR A 151 -5.70 -20.25 -4.19
C THR A 151 -5.33 -20.87 -5.55
N THR A 152 -4.26 -20.39 -6.18
CA THR A 152 -3.73 -20.96 -7.42
C THR A 152 -2.80 -22.12 -7.09
N SER A 153 -2.73 -23.14 -7.95
CA SER A 153 -1.87 -24.32 -7.74
C SER A 153 -0.38 -24.06 -8.05
N HIS A 154 0.04 -22.80 -8.12
CA HIS A 154 1.39 -22.39 -8.50
C HIS A 154 2.10 -21.70 -7.34
N GLN A 155 2.78 -22.50 -6.52
CA GLN A 155 3.58 -22.02 -5.38
C GLN A 155 4.62 -20.96 -5.79
N ASP A 156 5.17 -21.04 -7.00
CA ASP A 156 6.11 -20.03 -7.51
C ASP A 156 5.48 -18.63 -7.59
N VAL A 157 4.24 -18.54 -8.06
CA VAL A 157 3.52 -17.26 -8.18
C VAL A 157 3.18 -16.73 -6.79
N GLU A 158 2.76 -17.60 -5.87
CA GLU A 158 2.51 -17.23 -4.47
C GLU A 158 3.77 -16.64 -3.81
N ILE A 159 4.93 -17.28 -3.97
CA ILE A 159 6.20 -16.81 -3.39
C ILE A 159 6.67 -15.49 -4.02
N ILE A 160 6.55 -15.35 -5.34
CA ILE A 160 6.93 -14.10 -6.04
C ILE A 160 6.05 -12.94 -5.56
N VAL A 161 4.73 -13.14 -5.51
CA VAL A 161 3.76 -12.15 -5.02
C VAL A 161 4.03 -11.82 -3.56
N PHE A 162 4.28 -12.82 -2.72
CA PHE A 162 4.65 -12.61 -1.33
C PHE A 162 5.91 -11.75 -1.17
N LEU A 163 6.97 -12.05 -1.92
CA LEU A 163 8.22 -11.29 -1.84
C LEU A 163 8.01 -9.84 -2.28
N ALA A 164 7.27 -9.62 -3.36
CA ALA A 164 6.93 -8.28 -3.82
C ALA A 164 6.09 -7.51 -2.80
N ILE A 165 5.11 -8.17 -2.16
CA ILE A 165 4.35 -7.60 -1.05
C ILE A 165 5.26 -7.23 0.11
N MET A 166 6.18 -8.13 0.48
CA MET A 166 7.11 -7.87 1.57
C MET A 166 8.08 -6.73 1.30
N LEU A 167 8.59 -6.64 0.07
CA LEU A 167 9.51 -5.59 -0.34
C LEU A 167 8.89 -4.21 -0.24
N HIS A 168 7.57 -4.06 -0.42
CA HIS A 168 6.90 -2.77 -0.25
C HIS A 168 6.28 -2.54 1.12
N LYS A 169 5.92 -3.60 1.82
CA LYS A 169 5.29 -3.52 3.14
C LYS A 169 6.28 -3.10 4.23
N ALA A 170 7.55 -3.46 4.13
CA ALA A 170 8.58 -2.98 5.05
C ALA A 170 8.81 -1.45 4.93
N PRO A 171 9.04 -0.89 3.72
CA PRO A 171 9.04 0.57 3.52
C PRO A 171 7.74 1.26 3.95
N ALA A 172 6.57 0.65 3.69
CA ALA A 172 5.29 1.18 4.12
C ALA A 172 5.16 1.28 5.66
N ALA A 173 5.52 0.22 6.37
CA ALA A 173 5.52 0.20 7.84
C ALA A 173 6.50 1.23 8.43
N PHE A 174 7.69 1.35 7.82
CA PHE A 174 8.67 2.37 8.18
C PHE A 174 8.09 3.78 7.98
N GLY A 175 7.54 4.07 6.80
CA GLY A 175 6.92 5.36 6.47
C GLY A 175 5.80 5.74 7.44
N LEU A 176 4.88 4.83 7.72
CA LEU A 176 3.79 5.02 8.69
C LEU A 176 4.32 5.47 10.05
N VAL A 177 5.28 4.73 10.61
CA VAL A 177 5.78 5.00 11.96
C VAL A 177 6.59 6.28 11.99
N THR A 178 7.40 6.57 10.97
CA THR A 178 8.14 7.84 10.89
C THR A 178 7.21 9.05 10.84
N PHE A 179 6.12 8.97 10.09
CA PHE A 179 5.09 10.00 10.04
C PHE A 179 4.43 10.19 11.41
N LEU A 180 3.97 9.11 12.05
CA LEU A 180 3.32 9.21 13.37
C LEU A 180 4.25 9.74 14.47
N LEU A 181 5.56 9.45 14.34
CA LEU A 181 6.58 10.03 15.22
C LEU A 181 6.76 11.53 14.98
N HIS A 182 6.74 11.96 13.72
CA HIS A 182 6.80 13.37 13.34
C HIS A 182 5.60 14.16 13.89
N GLU A 183 4.41 13.56 13.86
CA GLU A 183 3.18 14.08 14.46
C GLU A 183 3.16 14.06 16.00
N LYS A 184 4.28 13.70 16.65
CA LYS A 184 4.44 13.63 18.11
C LYS A 184 3.38 12.76 18.81
N VAL A 185 2.90 11.71 18.14
CA VAL A 185 1.94 10.75 18.70
C VAL A 185 2.61 9.89 19.77
N ASP A 186 1.88 9.55 20.84
CA ASP A 186 2.39 8.68 21.90
C ASP A 186 2.87 7.34 21.35
N ARG A 187 4.04 6.88 21.83
CA ARG A 187 4.65 5.61 21.43
C ARG A 187 3.70 4.41 21.59
N HIS A 188 2.84 4.43 22.61
CA HIS A 188 1.83 3.39 22.81
C HIS A 188 0.75 3.41 21.70
N GLN A 189 0.28 4.60 21.32
CA GLN A 189 -0.65 4.74 20.21
C GLN A 189 0.01 4.30 18.90
N ILE A 190 1.27 4.66 18.65
CA ILE A 190 2.02 4.21 17.47
C ILE A 190 2.10 2.68 17.38
N ARG A 191 2.42 2.00 18.48
CA ARG A 191 2.42 0.52 18.52
C ARG A 191 1.07 -0.07 18.13
N ARG A 192 -0.04 0.52 18.59
CA ARG A 192 -1.39 0.07 18.21
C ARG A 192 -1.65 0.22 16.71
N HIS A 193 -1.32 1.37 16.13
CA HIS A 193 -1.47 1.61 14.69
C HIS A 193 -0.60 0.64 13.87
N LEU A 194 0.64 0.39 14.31
CA LEU A 194 1.54 -0.59 13.67
C LEU A 194 1.00 -2.02 13.76
N VAL A 195 0.47 -2.45 14.91
CA VAL A 195 -0.16 -3.78 15.07
C VAL A 195 -1.34 -3.93 14.12
N LEU A 196 -2.23 -2.93 14.06
CA LEU A 196 -3.39 -2.95 13.15
C LEU A 196 -2.95 -3.05 11.68
N PHE A 197 -1.95 -2.27 11.27
CA PHE A 197 -1.38 -2.35 9.93
C PHE A 197 -0.79 -3.73 9.63
N SER A 198 0.04 -4.27 10.54
CA SER A 198 0.73 -5.55 10.37
C SER A 198 -0.24 -6.73 10.30
N LEU A 199 -1.34 -6.71 11.06
CA LEU A 199 -2.36 -7.76 11.10
C LEU A 199 -3.33 -7.73 9.91
N SER A 200 -3.57 -6.56 9.31
CA SER A 200 -4.58 -6.38 8.26
C SER A 200 -4.40 -7.36 7.09
N ALA A 201 -3.19 -7.43 6.52
CA ALA A 201 -2.93 -8.33 5.39
C ALA A 201 -2.96 -9.81 5.78
N PRO A 202 -2.27 -10.28 6.84
CA PRO A 202 -2.44 -11.63 7.40
C PRO A 202 -3.88 -12.09 7.51
N LEU A 203 -4.73 -11.27 8.12
CA LEU A 203 -6.14 -11.59 8.33
C LEU A 203 -6.88 -11.69 7.01
N MET A 204 -6.67 -10.75 6.08
CA MET A 204 -7.29 -10.83 4.76
C MET A 204 -6.76 -11.95 3.88
N THR A 205 -5.48 -12.30 3.96
CA THR A 205 -4.93 -13.46 3.23
C THR A 205 -5.61 -14.75 3.67
N ILE A 206 -5.74 -14.97 4.98
CA ILE A 206 -6.44 -16.13 5.54
C ILE A 206 -7.92 -16.09 5.11
N LEU A 207 -8.58 -14.94 5.28
CA LEU A 207 -10.00 -14.81 4.92
C LEU A 207 -10.25 -15.07 3.44
N THR A 208 -9.39 -14.56 2.55
CA THR A 208 -9.50 -14.76 1.11
C THR A 208 -9.24 -16.20 0.73
N TYR A 209 -8.18 -16.83 1.27
CA TYR A 209 -7.87 -18.23 0.96
C TYR A 209 -8.99 -19.20 1.35
N PHE A 210 -9.57 -19.03 2.55
CA PHE A 210 -10.67 -19.89 3.01
C PHE A 210 -12.05 -19.46 2.51
N GLY A 211 -12.22 -18.18 2.17
CA GLY A 211 -13.49 -17.61 1.71
C GLY A 211 -13.79 -17.89 0.23
N ILE A 212 -12.78 -18.16 -0.59
CA ILE A 212 -12.95 -18.55 -1.99
C ILE A 212 -13.33 -20.04 -2.05
N GLY A 213 -14.61 -20.33 -2.32
CA GLY A 213 -15.12 -21.69 -2.49
C GLY A 213 -14.52 -22.38 -3.73
N GLN A 214 -14.54 -23.72 -3.76
CA GLN A 214 -13.99 -24.54 -4.88
C GLN A 214 -14.49 -24.10 -6.27
N GLU A 215 -15.76 -23.71 -6.43
CA GLU A 215 -16.30 -23.23 -7.71
C GLU A 215 -15.81 -21.81 -8.10
N GLN A 216 -15.46 -20.98 -7.12
CA GLN A 216 -14.88 -19.65 -7.37
C GLN A 216 -13.40 -19.73 -7.72
N LYS A 217 -12.68 -20.80 -7.35
CA LYS A 217 -11.25 -20.98 -7.69
C LYS A 217 -11.04 -21.03 -9.20
N ASP A 218 -11.90 -21.73 -9.94
CA ASP A 218 -11.80 -21.80 -11.41
C ASP A 218 -12.12 -20.44 -12.06
N THR A 219 -13.06 -19.69 -11.49
CA THR A 219 -13.40 -18.34 -11.97
C THR A 219 -12.27 -17.35 -11.69
N LEU A 220 -11.63 -17.39 -10.52
CA LEU A 220 -10.52 -16.49 -10.17
C LEU A 220 -9.19 -16.86 -10.83
N ASN A 221 -9.03 -18.11 -11.27
CA ASN A 221 -7.96 -18.49 -12.18
C ASN A 221 -8.23 -17.97 -13.60
N SER A 222 -9.49 -17.92 -14.02
CA SER A 222 -9.88 -17.42 -15.36
C SER A 222 -9.83 -15.89 -15.47
N VAL A 223 -10.13 -15.18 -14.38
CA VAL A 223 -10.07 -13.73 -14.30
C VAL A 223 -8.82 -13.44 -13.49
N ASN A 224 -7.72 -13.01 -14.11
CA ASN A 224 -6.37 -12.84 -13.52
C ASN A 224 -6.35 -12.05 -12.18
N ALA A 225 -6.89 -12.64 -11.11
CA ALA A 225 -7.42 -11.93 -9.95
C ALA A 225 -6.29 -11.42 -9.07
N THR A 226 -5.20 -12.19 -8.99
CA THR A 226 -3.97 -11.82 -8.29
C THR A 226 -3.38 -10.53 -8.86
N GLY A 227 -3.22 -10.43 -10.18
CA GLY A 227 -2.69 -9.23 -10.85
C GLY A 227 -3.63 -8.02 -10.69
N ILE A 228 -4.94 -8.23 -10.87
CA ILE A 228 -5.95 -7.19 -10.67
C ILE A 228 -5.93 -6.70 -9.22
N ALA A 229 -5.93 -7.60 -8.22
CA ALA A 229 -5.92 -7.26 -6.80
C ALA A 229 -4.65 -6.52 -6.40
N MET A 230 -3.48 -6.91 -6.93
CA MET A 230 -2.24 -6.16 -6.69
C MET A 230 -2.27 -4.76 -7.31
N LEU A 231 -2.77 -4.61 -8.53
CA LEU A 231 -2.90 -3.29 -9.18
C LEU A 231 -3.92 -2.41 -8.47
N PHE A 232 -5.01 -3.00 -7.99
CA PHE A 232 -5.98 -2.32 -7.13
C PHE A 232 -5.28 -1.85 -5.85
N SER A 233 -4.50 -2.72 -5.19
CA SER A 233 -3.71 -2.34 -4.02
C SER A 233 -2.71 -1.22 -4.32
N ALA A 234 -2.01 -1.27 -5.47
CA ALA A 234 -1.11 -0.22 -5.90
C ALA A 234 -1.82 1.14 -6.04
N GLY A 235 -3.04 1.15 -6.60
CA GLY A 235 -3.89 2.33 -6.66
C GLY A 235 -4.24 2.88 -5.28
N THR A 236 -4.60 2.00 -4.34
CA THR A 236 -4.87 2.39 -2.95
C THR A 236 -3.65 3.01 -2.26
N PHE A 237 -2.47 2.43 -2.48
CA PHE A 237 -1.22 2.91 -1.88
C PHE A 237 -0.78 4.25 -2.46
N LEU A 238 -0.94 4.42 -3.78
CA LEU A 238 -0.61 5.66 -4.47
C LEU A 238 -1.46 6.83 -3.96
N TYR A 239 -2.75 6.58 -3.67
CA TYR A 239 -3.61 7.59 -3.02
C TYR A 239 -3.03 8.01 -1.67
N VAL A 240 -2.73 7.06 -0.79
CA VAL A 240 -2.19 7.36 0.55
C VAL A 240 -0.88 8.15 0.45
N ALA A 241 0.04 7.72 -0.42
CA ALA A 241 1.33 8.38 -0.60
C ALA A 241 1.18 9.82 -1.14
N THR A 242 0.27 10.05 -2.09
CA THR A 242 0.12 11.35 -2.76
C THR A 242 -0.81 12.32 -2.05
N VAL A 243 -1.79 11.84 -1.29
CA VAL A 243 -2.81 12.69 -0.64
C VAL A 243 -2.50 12.95 0.83
N HIS A 244 -1.95 11.97 1.55
CA HIS A 244 -1.69 12.13 2.98
C HIS A 244 -0.23 12.39 3.33
N VAL A 245 0.71 11.80 2.59
CA VAL A 245 2.13 11.86 2.99
C VAL A 245 2.89 12.97 2.28
N LEU A 246 2.78 13.06 0.95
CA LEU A 246 3.52 14.05 0.16
C LEU A 246 3.11 15.52 0.45
N PRO A 247 1.81 15.87 0.55
CA PRO A 247 1.39 17.25 0.77
C PRO A 247 1.75 17.77 2.17
N GLU A 248 1.67 16.92 3.20
CA GLU A 248 2.03 17.30 4.57
C GLU A 248 3.49 17.75 4.67
N LEU A 249 4.37 17.20 3.82
CA LEU A 249 5.79 17.55 3.80
C LEU A 249 6.11 18.77 2.96
N THR A 250 5.35 19.01 1.88
CA THR A 250 5.53 20.20 1.04
C THR A 250 4.89 21.45 1.67
N GLN A 251 3.88 21.28 2.52
CA GLN A 251 3.16 22.39 3.19
C GLN A 251 3.58 22.56 4.66
N GLY A 252 4.02 21.50 5.34
CA GLY A 252 4.43 21.48 6.76
C GLY A 252 5.75 22.19 7.09
N GLY A 253 6.30 22.99 6.18
CA GLY A 253 7.40 23.92 6.46
C GLY A 253 6.99 25.11 7.33
N LEU A 254 5.69 25.33 7.57
CA LEU A 254 5.19 26.32 8.51
C LEU A 254 5.43 25.85 9.95
N THR A 255 6.48 26.39 10.55
CA THR A 255 6.60 26.50 12.00
C THR A 255 5.28 27.00 12.59
N LYS A 256 4.76 26.26 13.57
CA LYS A 256 3.75 26.74 14.52
C LYS A 256 4.00 28.20 14.90
N SER A 257 3.10 29.09 14.50
CA SER A 257 2.76 30.23 15.32
C SER A 257 1.29 30.05 15.69
N ASP A 258 1.01 30.13 16.99
CA ASP A 258 -0.35 30.30 17.51
C ASP A 258 -1.08 31.36 16.68
N GLN A 259 -2.29 31.04 16.20
CA GLN A 259 -3.53 31.82 16.38
C GLN A 259 -4.63 31.29 15.43
N HIS A 260 -5.84 31.13 15.97
CA HIS A 260 -7.13 30.88 15.31
C HIS A 260 -7.32 31.47 13.89
N ASP A 261 -7.87 30.71 12.94
CA ASP A 261 -9.27 30.88 12.54
C ASP A 261 -9.73 29.90 11.44
N TYR A 262 -11.02 29.56 11.52
CA TYR A 262 -11.72 28.59 10.69
C TYR A 262 -11.98 29.16 9.28
N CYS A 263 -11.26 28.70 8.25
CA CYS A 263 -11.69 28.94 6.87
C CYS A 263 -12.74 27.88 6.48
N LEU A 264 -13.98 28.16 6.92
CA LEU A 264 -15.19 27.52 6.43
C LEU A 264 -15.44 27.98 4.97
N LEU A 265 -15.57 26.99 4.10
CA LEU A 265 -16.44 26.91 2.92
C LEU A 265 -16.82 28.23 2.23
N GLU A 266 -16.36 28.35 0.98
CA GLU A 266 -16.96 29.18 -0.07
C GLU A 266 -18.49 29.14 -0.03
N GLU A 267 -19.13 30.19 0.51
CA GLU A 267 -20.41 30.67 0.01
C GLU A 267 -20.71 32.08 0.54
N SER A 268 -20.32 33.12 -0.20
CA SER A 268 -21.13 34.33 -0.37
C SER A 268 -20.52 35.26 -1.42
N ARG A 269 -21.29 35.47 -2.48
CA ARG A 269 -21.10 36.54 -3.47
C ARG A 269 -21.18 37.89 -2.78
N GLY A 270 -20.26 38.81 -3.06
CA GLY A 270 -20.46 40.22 -2.73
C GLY A 270 -19.19 41.09 -2.74
N VAL A 271 -18.99 41.77 -3.88
CA VAL A 271 -18.48 43.16 -4.00
C VAL A 271 -17.08 43.51 -3.44
N ALA A 272 -16.18 43.78 -4.40
CA ALA A 272 -15.05 44.74 -4.43
C ALA A 272 -14.01 44.76 -3.29
N THR A 273 -12.73 44.57 -3.64
CA THR A 273 -11.76 45.66 -3.91
C THR A 273 -10.47 45.08 -4.50
N ASN A 274 -9.82 45.85 -5.37
CA ASN A 274 -8.47 45.60 -5.85
C ASN A 274 -7.50 45.55 -4.69
N ASP A 275 -6.81 44.42 -4.50
CA ASP A 275 -5.48 44.41 -3.90
C ASP A 275 -4.56 43.46 -4.68
N LEU A 276 -3.51 44.08 -5.21
CA LEU A 276 -2.37 43.44 -5.85
C LEU A 276 -1.55 42.69 -4.78
N ASN A 277 -0.87 41.62 -5.20
CA ASN A 277 0.07 40.79 -4.42
C ASN A 277 -0.51 39.75 -3.43
N GLY A 278 -1.34 38.85 -3.94
CA GLY A 278 -1.48 37.50 -3.38
C GLY A 278 -0.58 36.50 -4.11
N SER A 279 0.74 36.59 -3.93
CA SER A 279 1.62 35.49 -4.33
C SER A 279 1.28 34.29 -3.45
N ASN A 280 0.49 33.36 -3.97
CA ASN A 280 0.34 32.02 -3.41
C ASN A 280 1.70 31.34 -3.45
N SER A 281 2.53 31.61 -2.43
CA SER A 281 3.82 30.98 -2.26
C SER A 281 3.58 29.51 -1.96
N ILE A 282 3.61 28.68 -3.00
CA ILE A 282 3.93 27.27 -2.88
C ILE A 282 5.34 27.26 -2.29
N GLN A 283 5.44 27.09 -0.97
CA GLN A 283 6.73 27.12 -0.29
C GLN A 283 7.48 25.84 -0.69
N ALA A 284 8.38 25.98 -1.66
CA ALA A 284 9.13 24.87 -2.22
C ALA A 284 10.00 24.20 -1.13
N LEU A 285 10.08 22.87 -1.15
CA LEU A 285 10.97 22.09 -0.29
C LEU A 285 12.39 22.66 -0.35
N LYS A 286 13.09 22.67 0.79
CA LYS A 286 14.53 22.99 0.78
C LYS A 286 15.25 22.05 -0.18
N TYR A 287 16.27 22.52 -0.88
CA TYR A 287 17.04 21.68 -1.81
C TYR A 287 17.53 20.37 -1.16
N SER A 288 17.94 20.42 0.11
CA SER A 288 18.33 19.22 0.87
C SER A 288 17.18 18.24 1.09
N GLU A 289 15.97 18.72 1.35
CA GLU A 289 14.78 17.88 1.54
C GLU A 289 14.32 17.28 0.21
N LEU A 290 14.40 18.06 -0.87
CA LEU A 290 14.12 17.57 -2.22
C LEU A 290 15.08 16.44 -2.63
N VAL A 291 16.38 16.60 -2.37
CA VAL A 291 17.37 15.54 -2.65
C VAL A 291 17.06 14.28 -1.84
N ILE A 292 16.71 14.40 -0.55
CA ILE A 292 16.32 13.26 0.29
C ILE A 292 15.06 12.57 -0.24
N LEU A 293 14.05 13.35 -0.67
CA LEU A 293 12.82 12.83 -1.27
C LEU A 293 13.13 12.02 -2.53
N ILE A 294 13.95 12.57 -3.43
CA ILE A 294 14.39 11.90 -4.67
C ILE A 294 15.16 10.63 -4.34
N CYS A 295 16.11 10.68 -3.40
CA CYS A 295 16.85 9.50 -2.96
C CYS A 295 15.90 8.42 -2.40
N GLY A 296 14.90 8.81 -1.61
CA GLY A 296 13.87 7.91 -1.10
C GLY A 296 13.04 7.27 -2.21
N ALA A 297 12.64 8.05 -3.21
CA ALA A 297 11.86 7.56 -4.36
C ALA A 297 12.66 6.61 -5.27
N LEU A 298 13.97 6.80 -5.37
CA LEU A 298 14.86 5.95 -6.17
C LEU A 298 15.40 4.73 -5.40
N LEU A 299 15.35 4.72 -4.06
CA LEU A 299 15.88 3.60 -3.27
C LEU A 299 15.23 2.24 -3.64
N PRO A 300 13.90 2.12 -3.82
CA PRO A 300 13.28 0.87 -4.22
C PRO A 300 13.79 0.34 -5.56
N LEU A 301 14.21 1.24 -6.47
CA LEU A 301 14.80 0.89 -7.76
C LEU A 301 16.09 0.09 -7.61
N ILE A 302 16.95 0.50 -6.67
CA ILE A 302 18.21 -0.20 -6.38
C ILE A 302 17.93 -1.60 -5.84
N ILE A 303 16.92 -1.73 -4.98
CA ILE A 303 16.51 -3.01 -4.38
C ILE A 303 15.93 -3.96 -5.45
N THR A 304 15.17 -3.42 -6.41
CA THR A 304 14.59 -4.21 -7.50
C THR A 304 15.61 -4.61 -8.58
N PHE A 305 16.56 -3.74 -8.95
CA PHE A 305 17.58 -4.07 -9.97
C PHE A 305 18.69 -5.01 -9.46
N GLY A 306 18.98 -5.01 -8.15
CA GLY A 306 20.01 -5.88 -7.57
C GLY A 306 19.74 -7.39 -7.70
N HIS A 307 18.51 -7.79 -8.03
CA HIS A 307 18.07 -9.19 -8.14
C HIS A 307 18.00 -9.74 -9.58
N ASN A 308 18.41 -8.99 -10.60
CA ASN A 308 18.42 -9.46 -12.01
C ASN A 308 19.73 -10.16 -12.44
N HIS A 309 20.55 -10.60 -11.49
CA HIS A 309 21.70 -11.47 -11.76
C HIS A 309 21.45 -12.88 -11.23
N GLN A 310 20.71 -13.68 -11.98
CA GLN A 310 20.97 -15.10 -12.33
C GLN A 310 19.77 -15.73 -13.05
#